data_AF-A0A357TNN3-F1
#
_entry.id   AF-A0A357TNN3-F1
#
_cell.length_a   1.000
_cell.length_b   1.000
_cell.length_c   1.000
_cell.angle_alpha   90.00
_cell.angle_beta   90.00
_cell.angle_gamma   90.00
#
_symmetry.space_group_name_H-M   'P 1'
#
loop_
_entity.id
_entity.type
_entity.pdbx_description
1 polymer ?
#
loop_
_entity_poly.entity_id
_entity_poly.type
_entity_poly.pdbx_seq_one_letter_code
_entity_poly.pdbx_strand_id
1 'polypeptide(L)'
;PSLNYDAAAQVAHSISTHAVQNEFDYFTAVDDCAPEDSAGAGHLGTVEYNSSTLYRYATVNMVELVHLLGAEKAAQAVRVFGEAFIRSMPTGKQNSFANRTLPDAVYVTLREDQPVNLCGAFEKPVRKSPEGYAEPSKTALKQYAQQVYACYADAPAQSFAVGIGLDELAPAMPLNQMLTALERAVKEKLPGNEV
;
A
#
# COMPACT_ATOMS: atom_id res chain seq x y z
N PRO A 1 0.71 2.56 33.26
CA PRO A 1 0.92 1.19 32.70
C PRO A 1 -0.37 0.48 32.29
N SER A 2 -1.48 0.66 33.02
CA SER A 2 -2.79 0.01 32.76
C SER A 2 -3.56 0.51 31.52
N LEU A 3 -2.98 1.44 30.75
CA LEU A 3 -3.55 2.00 29.52
C LEU A 3 -2.75 1.61 28.27
N ASN A 4 -1.73 0.76 28.43
CA ASN A 4 -0.92 0.28 27.32
C ASN A 4 -1.68 -0.85 26.60
N TYR A 5 -1.75 -0.76 25.28
CA TYR A 5 -2.30 -1.79 24.42
C TYR A 5 -1.29 -2.13 23.32
N ASP A 6 -1.15 -3.41 23.02
CA ASP A 6 -0.33 -3.85 21.90
C ASP A 6 -1.07 -3.60 20.59
N ALA A 7 -0.35 -3.09 19.59
CA ALA A 7 -0.95 -2.74 18.31
C ALA A 7 -1.29 -4.00 17.52
N ALA A 8 -2.58 -4.16 17.17
CA ALA A 8 -3.04 -5.27 16.32
C ALA A 8 -2.63 -5.11 14.84
N ALA A 9 -2.14 -3.95 14.41
CA ALA A 9 -1.73 -3.69 13.04
C ALA A 9 -0.23 -3.39 12.92
N GLN A 10 0.40 -3.96 11.90
CA GLN A 10 1.78 -3.65 11.52
C GLN A 10 1.75 -3.03 10.12
N VAL A 11 2.44 -1.91 9.93
CA VAL A 11 2.54 -1.22 8.65
C VAL A 11 4.02 -1.08 8.32
N ALA A 12 4.44 -1.63 7.18
CA ALA A 12 5.82 -1.49 6.72
C ALA A 12 6.02 -0.13 6.04
N HIS A 13 7.28 0.32 6.01
CA HIS A 13 7.66 1.44 5.16
C HIS A 13 7.40 1.10 3.69
N SER A 14 6.81 2.05 2.96
CA SER A 14 6.67 1.93 1.51
C SER A 14 8.05 2.00 0.85
N ILE A 15 8.33 1.07 -0.06
CA ILE A 15 9.59 1.01 -0.79
C ILE A 15 9.34 1.08 -2.30
N SER A 16 10.32 1.56 -3.06
CA SER A 16 10.25 1.47 -4.51
C SER A 16 10.46 0.01 -4.97
N THR A 17 9.78 -0.38 -6.04
CA THR A 17 9.98 -1.70 -6.66
C THR A 17 11.19 -1.74 -7.60
N HIS A 18 11.74 -0.57 -7.91
CA HIS A 18 12.87 -0.37 -8.80
C HIS A 18 13.86 0.62 -8.21
N ALA A 19 15.06 0.70 -8.81
CA ALA A 19 16.03 1.74 -8.47
C ALA A 19 15.43 3.11 -8.79
N VAL A 20 15.53 4.04 -7.84
CA VAL A 20 15.01 5.41 -7.97
C VAL A 20 16.16 6.35 -8.29
N GLN A 21 15.94 7.21 -9.28
CA GLN A 21 16.78 8.36 -9.54
C GLN A 21 15.98 9.58 -9.11
N ASN A 22 16.58 10.40 -8.26
CA ASN A 22 15.95 11.64 -7.86
C ASN A 22 16.18 12.71 -8.92
N GLU A 23 15.14 13.50 -9.13
CA GLU A 23 15.11 14.64 -10.03
C GLU A 23 15.17 15.92 -9.20
N PHE A 24 15.77 16.96 -9.76
CA PHE A 24 15.93 18.26 -9.11
C PHE A 24 15.20 19.32 -9.91
N ASP A 25 14.17 19.91 -9.30
CA ASP A 25 13.41 21.03 -9.83
C ASP A 25 14.03 22.35 -9.36
N TYR A 26 14.43 23.22 -10.30
CA TYR A 26 14.95 24.55 -10.01
C TYR A 26 13.84 25.57 -10.23
N PHE A 27 13.48 26.31 -9.16
CA PHE A 27 12.37 27.26 -9.20
C PHE A 27 12.78 28.63 -8.67
N THR A 28 12.12 29.67 -9.19
CA THR A 28 12.26 31.04 -8.71
C THR A 28 10.95 31.56 -8.14
N ALA A 29 11.01 32.41 -7.12
CA ALA A 29 9.89 33.28 -6.76
C ALA A 29 10.19 34.70 -7.25
N VAL A 30 9.27 35.25 -8.04
CA VAL A 30 9.39 36.60 -8.61
C VAL A 30 8.84 37.62 -7.61
N ASP A 31 9.53 38.75 -7.49
CA ASP A 31 9.07 39.91 -6.73
C ASP A 31 8.35 40.87 -7.68
N ASP A 32 7.04 41.03 -7.45
CA ASP A 32 6.18 41.90 -8.25
C ASP A 32 6.53 43.40 -8.13
N CYS A 33 7.36 43.79 -7.15
CA CYS A 33 7.82 45.18 -6.93
C CYS A 33 9.26 45.43 -7.38
N ALA A 34 9.88 44.51 -8.14
CA ALA A 34 11.26 44.67 -8.59
C ALA A 34 11.44 45.86 -9.56
N PRO A 35 12.63 46.52 -9.57
CA PRO A 35 12.97 47.55 -10.56
C PRO A 35 12.89 47.05 -12.01
N GLU A 36 12.56 47.92 -12.97
CA GLU A 36 12.36 47.55 -14.38
C GLU A 36 13.62 47.01 -15.08
N ASP A 37 14.81 47.29 -14.55
CA ASP A 37 16.10 46.77 -15.05
C ASP A 37 16.50 45.42 -14.43
N SER A 38 15.65 44.83 -13.58
CA SER A 38 15.85 43.53 -12.93
C SER A 38 14.92 42.46 -13.51
N ALA A 39 15.41 41.22 -13.61
CA ALA A 39 14.60 40.06 -13.95
C ALA A 39 13.60 39.65 -12.83
N GLY A 40 13.62 40.34 -11.69
CA GLY A 40 12.63 40.19 -10.62
C GLY A 40 12.75 38.91 -9.78
N ALA A 41 13.80 38.10 -9.92
CA ALA A 41 13.97 36.89 -9.11
C ALA A 41 14.34 37.23 -7.65
N GLY A 42 13.35 37.22 -6.75
CA GLY A 42 13.51 37.47 -5.31
C GLY A 42 13.97 36.24 -4.51
N HIS A 43 13.78 35.04 -5.06
CA HIS A 43 14.28 33.78 -4.48
C HIS A 43 14.62 32.77 -5.57
N LEU A 44 15.65 31.96 -5.33
CA LEU A 44 16.00 30.78 -6.12
C LEU A 44 16.11 29.59 -5.18
N GLY A 45 15.45 28.49 -5.53
CA GLY A 45 15.48 27.26 -4.74
C GLY A 45 15.54 26.01 -5.61
N THR A 46 15.84 24.89 -4.97
CA THR A 46 15.82 23.56 -5.58
C THR A 46 14.95 22.63 -4.75
N VAL A 47 14.08 21.85 -5.40
CA VAL A 47 13.29 20.79 -4.76
C VAL A 47 13.65 19.45 -5.39
N GLU A 48 13.90 18.45 -4.57
CA GLU A 48 14.11 17.07 -5.00
C GLU A 48 12.78 16.31 -5.06
N TYR A 49 12.57 15.52 -6.12
CA TYR A 49 11.40 14.65 -6.27
C TYR A 49 11.74 13.38 -7.05
N ASN A 50 10.83 12.40 -7.08
CA ASN A 50 10.92 11.23 -7.94
C ASN A 50 9.53 10.68 -8.31
N SER A 51 9.50 9.73 -9.25
CA SER A 51 8.30 9.11 -9.80
C SER A 51 8.28 7.58 -9.60
N SER A 52 8.61 7.12 -8.38
CA SER A 52 8.74 5.68 -8.10
C SER A 52 7.40 4.94 -8.07
N THR A 53 7.35 3.74 -8.66
CA THR A 53 6.33 2.73 -8.33
C THR A 53 6.61 2.16 -6.94
N LEU A 54 5.64 2.28 -6.03
CA LEU A 54 5.79 1.89 -4.63
C LEU A 54 5.10 0.55 -4.32
N TYR A 55 5.77 -0.28 -3.54
CA TYR A 55 5.19 -1.40 -2.82
C TYR A 55 4.84 -0.96 -1.39
N ARG A 56 3.60 -1.25 -0.99
CA ARG A 56 3.07 -0.98 0.35
C ARG A 56 2.62 -2.29 0.99
N TYR A 57 2.91 -2.45 2.27
CA TYR A 57 2.51 -3.63 3.03
C TYR A 57 1.97 -3.25 4.41
N ALA A 58 0.88 -3.90 4.80
CA ALA A 58 0.37 -3.89 6.16
C ALA A 58 -0.25 -5.25 6.47
N THR A 59 -0.31 -5.59 7.76
CA THR A 59 -1.01 -6.76 8.27
C THR A 59 -1.77 -6.41 9.54
N VAL A 60 -2.86 -7.14 9.79
CA VAL A 60 -3.72 -6.97 10.97
C VAL A 60 -3.88 -8.34 11.63
N ASN A 61 -3.46 -8.44 12.89
CA ASN A 61 -3.74 -9.58 13.75
C ASN A 61 -5.20 -9.55 14.18
N MET A 62 -6.02 -10.37 13.55
CA MET A 62 -7.45 -10.43 13.84
C MET A 62 -7.77 -11.00 15.21
N VAL A 63 -6.96 -11.91 15.75
CA VAL A 63 -7.19 -12.47 17.09
C VAL A 63 -7.05 -11.37 18.14
N GLU A 64 -5.97 -10.60 18.07
CA GLU A 64 -5.74 -9.47 18.96
C GLU A 64 -6.81 -8.38 18.77
N LEU A 65 -7.15 -8.05 17.53
CA LEU A 65 -8.16 -7.04 17.25
C LEU A 65 -9.55 -7.43 17.80
N VAL A 66 -9.89 -8.71 17.74
CA VAL A 66 -11.13 -9.25 18.33
C VAL A 66 -11.09 -9.22 19.85
N HIS A 67 -9.94 -9.53 20.46
CA HIS A 67 -9.78 -9.41 21.91
C HIS A 67 -10.05 -7.97 22.38
N LEU A 68 -9.61 -6.97 21.60
CA LEU A 68 -9.75 -5.55 21.93
C LEU A 68 -11.14 -4.97 21.64
N LEU A 69 -11.78 -5.38 20.54
CA LEU A 69 -13.01 -4.73 20.03
C LEU A 69 -14.26 -5.62 20.07
N GLY A 70 -14.10 -6.93 20.21
CA GLY A 70 -15.13 -7.94 19.92
C GLY A 70 -15.25 -8.25 18.43
N ALA A 71 -15.80 -9.42 18.10
CA ALA A 71 -15.82 -9.98 16.74
C ALA A 71 -16.50 -9.06 15.70
N GLU A 72 -17.65 -8.48 16.06
CA GLU A 72 -18.44 -7.65 15.15
C GLU A 72 -17.71 -6.35 14.78
N LYS A 73 -17.18 -5.64 15.78
CA LYS A 73 -16.42 -4.39 15.56
C LYS A 73 -15.07 -4.64 14.90
N ALA A 74 -14.41 -5.75 15.21
CA ALA A 74 -13.14 -6.11 14.57
C ALA A 74 -13.30 -6.32 13.05
N ALA A 75 -14.39 -6.98 12.62
CA ALA A 75 -14.70 -7.13 11.20
C ALA A 75 -14.98 -5.79 10.49
N GLN A 76 -15.70 -4.87 11.15
CA GLN A 76 -15.90 -3.52 10.61
C GLN A 76 -14.58 -2.74 10.57
N ALA A 77 -13.77 -2.84 11.62
CA ALA A 77 -12.50 -2.15 11.73
C ALA A 77 -11.53 -2.57 10.62
N VAL A 78 -11.41 -3.86 10.30
CA VAL A 78 -10.51 -4.33 9.23
C VAL A 78 -10.98 -3.86 7.84
N ARG A 79 -12.30 -3.76 7.61
CA ARG A 79 -12.85 -3.16 6.39
C ARG A 79 -12.45 -1.68 6.27
N VAL A 80 -12.69 -0.90 7.32
CA VAL A 80 -12.37 0.54 7.32
C VAL A 80 -10.86 0.76 7.22
N PHE A 81 -10.07 -0.06 7.91
CA PHE A 81 -8.61 -0.06 7.80
C PHE A 81 -8.16 -0.35 6.37
N GLY A 82 -8.70 -1.37 5.72
CA GLY A 82 -8.38 -1.70 4.33
C GLY A 82 -8.69 -0.54 3.38
N GLU A 83 -9.86 0.08 3.51
CA GLU A 83 -10.22 1.26 2.72
C GLU A 83 -9.27 2.44 2.96
N ALA A 84 -9.02 2.76 4.23
CA ALA A 84 -8.12 3.85 4.62
C ALA A 84 -6.68 3.60 4.14
N PHE A 85 -6.17 2.38 4.26
CA PHE A 85 -4.84 2.00 3.79
C PHE A 85 -4.72 2.18 2.27
N ILE A 86 -5.71 1.70 1.50
CA ILE A 86 -5.71 1.79 0.04
C ILE A 86 -5.84 3.24 -0.45
N ARG A 87 -6.66 4.06 0.22
CA ARG A 87 -6.94 5.45 -0.20
C ARG A 87 -6.01 6.51 0.39
N SER A 88 -5.27 6.18 1.45
CA SER A 88 -4.39 7.14 2.12
C SER A 88 -3.16 7.45 1.27
N MET A 89 -2.83 8.75 1.23
CA MET A 89 -1.59 9.28 0.66
C MET A 89 -1.04 10.36 1.62
N PRO A 90 0.29 10.45 1.81
CA PRO A 90 0.89 11.55 2.56
C PRO A 90 0.52 12.91 1.98
N THR A 91 0.30 13.92 2.84
CA THR A 91 -0.11 15.28 2.45
C THR A 91 1.05 16.23 2.19
N GLY A 92 2.29 15.77 2.42
CA GLY A 92 3.50 16.57 2.21
C GLY A 92 3.62 17.03 0.76
N LYS A 93 3.85 18.33 0.56
CA LYS A 93 4.03 18.96 -0.76
C LYS A 93 2.87 18.70 -1.76
N GLN A 94 1.71 18.26 -1.28
CA GLN A 94 0.58 17.87 -2.13
C GLN A 94 0.07 18.99 -3.03
N ASN A 95 0.01 20.24 -2.55
CA ASN A 95 -0.46 21.36 -3.36
C ASN A 95 0.51 21.72 -4.50
N SER A 96 1.80 21.45 -4.31
CA SER A 96 2.85 21.70 -5.32
C SER A 96 3.08 20.54 -6.29
N PHE A 97 2.77 19.29 -5.89
CA PHE A 97 3.06 18.09 -6.69
C PHE A 97 1.82 17.25 -7.09
N ALA A 98 0.64 17.53 -6.54
CA ALA A 98 -0.63 16.87 -6.85
C ALA A 98 -0.59 15.33 -6.85
N ASN A 99 0.20 14.71 -5.96
CA ASN A 99 0.50 13.27 -5.96
C ASN A 99 -0.62 12.36 -5.39
N ARG A 100 -1.89 12.73 -5.53
CA ARG A 100 -3.01 11.93 -5.00
C ARG A 100 -3.44 10.86 -6.00
N THR A 101 -2.77 9.70 -5.97
CA THR A 101 -3.03 8.55 -6.85
C THR A 101 -3.77 7.42 -6.14
N LEU A 102 -4.29 6.46 -6.91
CA LEU A 102 -4.79 5.17 -6.42
C LEU A 102 -3.80 4.05 -6.80
N PRO A 103 -3.72 2.95 -6.05
CA PRO A 103 -2.85 1.83 -6.40
C PRO A 103 -3.22 1.18 -7.74
N ASP A 104 -2.22 0.79 -8.53
CA ASP A 104 -2.41 0.02 -9.77
C ASP A 104 -3.01 -1.38 -9.52
N ALA A 105 -2.67 -1.98 -8.38
CA ALA A 105 -3.25 -3.24 -7.92
C ALA A 105 -3.16 -3.34 -6.39
N VAL A 106 -4.09 -4.10 -5.81
CA VAL A 106 -4.12 -4.45 -4.38
C VAL A 106 -4.32 -5.94 -4.26
N TYR A 107 -3.54 -6.59 -3.40
CA TYR A 107 -3.67 -8.00 -3.07
C TYR A 107 -3.89 -8.14 -1.56
N VAL A 108 -5.01 -8.75 -1.18
CA VAL A 108 -5.39 -8.98 0.21
C VAL A 108 -5.47 -10.47 0.46
N THR A 109 -4.89 -10.93 1.56
CA THR A 109 -4.93 -12.33 1.96
C THR A 109 -5.45 -12.47 3.37
N LEU A 110 -6.25 -13.51 3.59
CA LEU A 110 -6.59 -14.02 4.91
C LEU A 110 -5.76 -15.28 5.13
N ARG A 111 -5.04 -15.29 6.24
CA ARG A 111 -4.10 -16.34 6.62
C ARG A 111 -4.39 -16.79 8.04
N GLU A 112 -4.29 -18.09 8.26
CA GLU A 112 -4.50 -18.74 9.58
C GLU A 112 -3.17 -19.14 10.23
N ASP A 113 -2.05 -18.97 9.50
CA ASP A 113 -0.70 -19.27 9.94
C ASP A 113 0.04 -17.99 10.40
N GLN A 114 0.78 -17.34 9.52
CA GLN A 114 1.57 -16.15 9.80
C GLN A 114 1.39 -15.10 8.70
N PRO A 115 1.58 -13.80 9.02
CA PRO A 115 1.64 -12.77 8.00
C PRO A 115 2.86 -12.96 7.10
N VAL A 116 2.66 -12.89 5.79
CA VAL A 116 3.73 -13.01 4.79
C VAL A 116 3.91 -11.68 4.07
N ASN A 117 5.06 -11.03 4.24
CA ASN A 117 5.45 -9.85 3.48
C ASN A 117 6.18 -10.26 2.21
N LEU A 118 5.72 -9.77 1.06
CA LEU A 118 6.25 -10.13 -0.26
C LEU A 118 7.30 -9.15 -0.79
N CYS A 119 7.84 -8.27 0.06
CA CYS A 119 8.88 -7.30 -0.32
C CYS A 119 10.12 -7.94 -0.99
N GLY A 120 10.42 -9.20 -0.70
CA GLY A 120 11.49 -9.96 -1.36
C GLY A 120 11.33 -10.06 -2.88
N ALA A 121 10.11 -9.88 -3.41
CA ALA A 121 9.85 -9.77 -4.84
C ALA A 121 10.64 -8.63 -5.52
N PHE A 122 11.10 -7.65 -4.74
CA PHE A 122 11.77 -6.44 -5.22
C PHE A 122 13.22 -6.33 -4.74
N GLU A 123 13.79 -7.38 -4.15
CA GLU A 123 15.22 -7.44 -3.81
C GLU A 123 16.07 -7.22 -5.06
N LYS A 124 15.74 -7.92 -6.14
CA LYS A 124 16.23 -7.64 -7.49
C LYS A 124 15.38 -6.51 -8.08
N PRO A 125 15.93 -5.29 -8.28
CA PRO A 125 15.12 -4.16 -8.70
C PRO A 125 14.47 -4.40 -10.06
N VAL A 126 13.20 -4.03 -10.18
CA VAL A 126 12.46 -4.10 -11.44
C VAL A 126 13.13 -3.18 -12.47
N ARG A 127 13.35 -3.70 -13.67
CA ARG A 127 13.99 -2.96 -14.77
C ARG A 127 12.95 -2.16 -15.56
N LYS A 128 13.39 -1.04 -16.13
CA LYS A 128 12.58 -0.23 -17.05
C LYS A 128 12.12 -1.10 -18.22
N SER A 129 10.82 -1.07 -18.52
CA SER A 129 10.25 -1.69 -19.72
C SER A 129 9.46 -0.66 -20.55
N PRO A 130 9.07 -0.99 -21.80
CA PRO A 130 8.16 -0.16 -22.58
C PRO A 130 6.82 0.12 -21.89
N GLU A 131 6.37 -0.78 -21.01
CA GLU A 131 5.14 -0.68 -20.20
C GLU A 131 5.35 0.10 -18.89
N GLY A 132 6.54 0.66 -18.65
CA GLY A 132 6.91 1.33 -17.40
C GLY A 132 7.35 0.35 -16.31
N TYR A 133 7.06 0.66 -15.05
CA TYR A 133 7.46 -0.16 -13.90
C TYR A 133 6.30 -0.93 -13.27
N ALA A 134 5.05 -0.49 -13.43
CA ALA A 134 3.89 -1.07 -12.74
C ALA A 134 3.62 -2.52 -13.17
N GLU A 135 3.51 -2.78 -14.48
CA GLU A 135 3.28 -4.14 -15.02
C GLU A 135 4.38 -5.16 -14.65
N PRO A 136 5.68 -4.86 -14.85
CA PRO A 136 6.72 -5.79 -14.43
C PRO A 136 6.80 -5.93 -12.90
N SER A 137 6.41 -4.92 -12.12
CA SER A 137 6.32 -5.03 -10.65
C SER A 137 5.21 -5.99 -10.22
N LYS A 138 4.03 -5.91 -10.83
CA LYS A 138 2.93 -6.87 -10.59
C LYS A 138 3.36 -8.29 -10.96
N THR A 139 4.07 -8.45 -12.07
CA THR A 139 4.59 -9.75 -12.50
C THR A 139 5.59 -10.33 -11.50
N ALA A 140 6.56 -9.53 -11.05
CA ALA A 140 7.53 -9.94 -10.02
C ALA A 140 6.83 -10.35 -8.71
N LEU A 141 5.84 -9.57 -8.27
CA LEU A 141 5.05 -9.86 -7.08
C LEU A 141 4.32 -11.21 -7.19
N LYS A 142 3.63 -11.46 -8.31
CA LYS A 142 2.94 -12.73 -8.57
C LYS A 142 3.88 -13.93 -8.51
N GLN A 143 4.98 -13.86 -9.25
CA GLN A 143 5.95 -14.95 -9.34
C GLN A 143 6.57 -15.24 -7.98
N TYR A 144 6.94 -14.20 -7.23
CA TYR A 144 7.49 -14.36 -5.90
C TYR A 144 6.47 -14.94 -4.92
N ALA A 145 5.22 -14.47 -4.94
CA ALA A 145 4.15 -15.02 -4.12
C ALA A 145 3.93 -16.51 -4.38
N GLN A 146 3.86 -16.93 -5.65
CA GLN A 146 3.73 -18.34 -6.02
C GLN A 146 4.90 -19.18 -5.51
N GLN A 147 6.14 -18.68 -5.62
CA GLN A 147 7.32 -19.37 -5.09
C GLN A 147 7.30 -19.50 -3.57
N VAL A 148 6.95 -18.42 -2.86
CA VAL A 148 6.84 -18.43 -1.39
C VAL A 148 5.77 -19.42 -0.94
N TYR A 149 4.61 -19.42 -1.62
CA TYR A 149 3.50 -20.31 -1.29
C TYR A 149 3.75 -21.78 -1.66
N ALA A 150 4.65 -22.04 -2.60
CA ALA A 150 5.03 -23.41 -2.96
C ALA A 150 6.14 -23.97 -2.04
N CYS A 151 6.99 -23.12 -1.47
CA CYS A 151 8.23 -23.55 -0.83
C CYS A 151 8.29 -23.32 0.69
N TYR A 152 7.65 -22.28 1.21
CA TYR A 152 7.87 -21.81 2.59
C TYR A 152 6.62 -21.66 3.43
N ALA A 153 5.50 -21.26 2.83
CA ALA A 153 4.25 -21.02 3.53
C ALA A 153 3.09 -21.60 2.74
N ASP A 154 2.01 -22.03 3.39
CA ASP A 154 0.85 -22.51 2.66
C ASP A 154 0.18 -21.39 1.85
N ALA A 155 -0.63 -21.77 0.86
CA ALA A 155 -1.49 -20.80 0.18
C ALA A 155 -2.43 -20.13 1.21
N PRO A 156 -2.76 -18.83 1.05
CA PRO A 156 -3.68 -18.17 1.96
C PRO A 156 -5.06 -18.85 1.93
N ALA A 157 -5.73 -18.89 3.08
CA ALA A 157 -7.06 -19.49 3.20
C ALA A 157 -8.07 -18.82 2.26
N GLN A 158 -7.95 -17.50 2.09
CA GLN A 158 -8.66 -16.74 1.06
C GLN A 158 -7.79 -15.59 0.54
N SER A 159 -7.98 -15.23 -0.73
CA SER A 159 -7.29 -14.12 -1.37
C SER A 159 -8.26 -13.26 -2.19
N PHE A 160 -7.99 -11.97 -2.26
CA PHE A 160 -8.74 -11.01 -3.04
C PHE A 160 -7.79 -10.09 -3.81
N ALA A 161 -8.22 -9.65 -5.00
CA ALA A 161 -7.49 -8.67 -5.78
C ALA A 161 -8.38 -7.50 -6.22
N VAL A 162 -7.81 -6.31 -6.25
CA VAL A 162 -8.38 -5.11 -6.89
C VAL A 162 -7.37 -4.61 -7.92
N GLY A 163 -7.86 -4.15 -9.08
CA GLY A 163 -7.00 -3.81 -10.21
C GLY A 163 -6.63 -5.03 -11.04
N ILE A 164 -5.96 -4.81 -12.16
CA ILE A 164 -5.63 -5.85 -13.16
C ILE A 164 -4.20 -6.36 -12.99
N GLY A 165 -3.95 -7.60 -13.41
CA GLY A 165 -2.59 -8.14 -13.51
C GLY A 165 -2.14 -8.98 -12.31
N LEU A 166 -3.04 -9.24 -11.36
CA LEU A 166 -2.85 -10.16 -10.22
C LEU A 166 -3.77 -11.40 -10.28
N ASP A 167 -4.41 -11.63 -11.44
CA ASP A 167 -5.46 -12.64 -11.62
C ASP A 167 -5.04 -14.08 -11.28
N GLU A 168 -3.76 -14.40 -11.42
CA GLU A 168 -3.18 -15.70 -11.04
C GLU A 168 -3.16 -15.93 -9.51
N LEU A 169 -3.24 -14.86 -8.71
CA LEU A 169 -3.28 -14.95 -7.25
C LEU A 169 -4.71 -14.84 -6.69
N ALA A 170 -5.55 -14.03 -7.33
CA ALA A 170 -6.97 -13.88 -7.03
C ALA A 170 -7.67 -13.17 -8.20
N PRO A 171 -8.92 -13.53 -8.55
CA PRO A 171 -9.70 -12.79 -9.54
C PRO A 171 -9.90 -11.33 -9.13
N ALA A 172 -9.71 -10.41 -10.09
CA ALA A 172 -9.92 -8.99 -9.85
C ALA A 172 -11.40 -8.67 -9.59
N MET A 173 -11.65 -7.81 -8.60
CA MET A 173 -12.98 -7.27 -8.32
C MET A 173 -12.93 -5.77 -7.93
N PRO A 174 -14.03 -5.02 -8.05
CA PRO A 174 -14.09 -3.64 -7.60
C PRO A 174 -13.80 -3.49 -6.11
N LEU A 175 -13.16 -2.38 -5.71
CA LEU A 175 -12.76 -2.10 -4.33
C LEU A 175 -13.88 -2.34 -3.30
N ASN A 176 -15.07 -1.79 -3.54
CA ASN A 176 -16.19 -1.94 -2.60
C ASN A 176 -16.67 -3.40 -2.46
N GLN A 177 -16.58 -4.18 -3.54
CA GLN A 177 -16.92 -5.61 -3.49
C GLN A 177 -15.86 -6.39 -2.71
N MET A 178 -14.58 -6.10 -2.94
CA MET A 178 -13.48 -6.69 -2.16
C MET A 178 -13.62 -6.38 -0.67
N LEU A 179 -13.86 -5.12 -0.31
CA LEU A 179 -14.04 -4.71 1.09
C LEU A 179 -15.23 -5.40 1.76
N THR A 180 -16.34 -5.55 1.04
CA THR A 180 -17.51 -6.29 1.53
C THR A 180 -17.21 -7.78 1.68
N ALA A 181 -16.50 -8.37 0.72
CA ALA A 181 -16.10 -9.77 0.76
C ALA A 181 -15.13 -10.04 1.92
N LEU A 182 -14.17 -9.14 2.16
CA LEU A 182 -13.22 -9.20 3.27
C LEU A 182 -13.95 -9.16 4.63
N GLU A 183 -14.86 -8.20 4.83
CA GLU A 183 -15.63 -8.09 6.06
C GLU A 183 -16.43 -9.38 6.33
N ARG A 184 -17.12 -9.90 5.30
CA ARG A 184 -17.90 -11.14 5.40
C ARG A 184 -17.00 -12.33 5.73
N ALA A 185 -15.90 -12.49 5.01
CA ALA A 185 -14.96 -13.58 5.20
C ALA A 185 -14.39 -13.61 6.63
N VAL A 186 -14.06 -12.44 7.17
CA VAL A 186 -13.59 -12.32 8.56
C VAL A 186 -14.72 -12.71 9.53
N LYS A 187 -15.96 -12.26 9.34
CA LYS A 187 -17.09 -12.66 10.19
C LYS A 187 -17.34 -14.17 10.19
N GLU A 188 -17.19 -14.83 9.03
CA GLU A 188 -17.37 -16.28 8.90
C GLU A 188 -16.25 -17.08 9.58
N LYS A 189 -15.03 -16.51 9.65
CA LYS A 189 -13.85 -17.16 10.24
C LYS A 189 -13.69 -16.90 11.74
N LEU A 190 -14.27 -15.81 12.26
CA LEU A 190 -14.26 -15.55 13.69
C LEU A 190 -15.30 -16.47 14.36
N PRO A 191 -14.91 -17.23 15.41
CA PRO A 191 -15.86 -18.08 16.11
C PRO A 191 -17.02 -17.21 16.62
N GLY A 192 -18.25 -17.64 16.34
CA GLY A 192 -19.43 -17.05 16.95
C GLY A 192 -19.25 -17.09 18.47
N ASN A 193 -19.46 -15.94 19.13
CA ASN A 193 -19.34 -15.78 20.57
C ASN A 193 -20.01 -16.92 21.34
N GLU A 194 -19.22 -17.88 21.83
CA GLU A 194 -19.50 -18.61 23.06
C GLU A 194 -18.42 -18.24 24.08
N VAL A 195 -18.62 -17.07 24.71
CA VAL A 195 -18.21 -16.80 26.10
C VAL A 195 -19.32 -15.99 26.75
#